data_AF-A0A2K3KDH0-F1
#
_entry.id   AF-A0A2K3KDH0-F1
#
_cell.length_a   1.000
_cell.length_b   1.000
_cell.length_c   1.000
_cell.angle_alpha   90.00
_cell.angle_beta   90.00
_cell.angle_gamma   90.00
#
_symmetry.space_group_name_H-M   'P 1'
#
loop_
_entity.id
_entity.type
_entity.pdbx_description
1 polymer ?
#
loop_
_entity_poly.entity_id
_entity_poly.type
_entity_poly.pdbx_seq_one_letter_code
_entity_poly.pdbx_strand_id
1 'polypeptide(L)' 'MCSKHYSGRIGVFYCGAPVLAKELNKLCFEFNEKGPTKFEFHKEHF' A
#
# COMPACT_ATOMS: atom_id res chain seq x y z
N MET A 1 -2.03 9.20 6.27
CA MET A 1 -2.15 8.75 7.68
C MET A 1 -3.48 8.01 7.81
N CYS A 2 -3.51 6.84 8.44
CA CYS A 2 -4.73 6.02 8.55
C CYS A 2 -5.59 6.50 9.74
N SER A 3 -6.83 6.92 9.49
CA SER A 3 -7.75 7.42 10.53
C SER A 3 -8.60 6.32 11.18
N LYS A 4 -8.70 5.14 10.57
CA LYS A 4 -9.59 4.05 11.01
C LYS A 4 -8.86 2.89 11.69
N HIS A 5 -7.67 2.53 11.21
CA HIS A 5 -6.88 1.41 11.69
C HIS A 5 -5.50 1.90 12.16
N TYR A 6 -5.45 2.43 13.37
CA TYR A 6 -4.21 2.91 13.99
C TYR A 6 -3.23 1.75 14.23
N SER A 7 -1.98 1.91 13.80
CA SER A 7 -0.90 0.91 13.95
C SER A 7 -1.17 -0.47 13.34
N GLY A 8 -2.17 -0.59 12.46
CA GLY A 8 -2.46 -1.82 11.73
C GLY A 8 -1.44 -2.12 10.63
N ARG A 9 -1.40 -3.38 10.17
CA ARG A 9 -0.74 -3.78 8.92
C ARG A 9 -1.82 -4.10 7.88
N ILE A 10 -1.78 -3.43 6.74
CA ILE A 10 -2.81 -3.49 5.70
C ILE A 10 -2.18 -3.97 4.40
N GLY A 11 -2.67 -5.10 3.90
CA GLY A 11 -2.33 -5.58 2.56
C GLY A 11 -3.05 -4.80 1.47
N VAL A 12 -2.34 -4.40 0.44
CA VAL A 12 -2.87 -3.73 -0.75
C VAL A 12 -2.64 -4.64 -1.96
N PHE A 13 -3.72 -5.02 -2.63
CA PHE A 13 -3.72 -5.94 -3.76
C PHE A 13 -4.26 -5.25 -5.00
N TYR A 14 -3.62 -5.47 -6.15
CA TYR A 14 -4.04 -4.88 -7.41
C TYR A 14 -3.65 -5.78 -8.59
N CYS A 15 -4.62 -6.05 -9.47
CA CYS A 15 -4.45 -6.83 -10.69
C CYS A 15 -4.90 -5.97 -11.89
N GLY A 16 -3.95 -5.49 -12.69
CA GLY A 16 -4.25 -4.62 -13.82
C GLY A 16 -3.02 -3.94 -14.41
N ALA A 17 -3.20 -2.79 -15.06
CA ALA A 17 -2.13 -2.10 -15.78
C ALA A 17 -0.89 -1.83 -14.90
N PRO A 18 0.33 -2.12 -15.39
CA PRO A 18 1.56 -2.07 -14.58
C PRO A 18 1.91 -0.66 -14.08
N VAL A 19 1.46 0.37 -14.78
CA VAL A 19 1.64 1.77 -14.37
C VAL A 19 0.98 2.05 -13.02
N LEU A 20 -0.27 1.61 -12.84
CA LEU A 20 -1.01 1.78 -11.59
C LEU A 20 -0.43 0.93 -10.46
N ALA A 21 0.08 -0.27 -10.76
CA ALA A 21 0.78 -1.09 -9.76
C ALA A 21 2.02 -0.38 -9.20
N LYS A 22 2.78 0.32 -10.06
CA LYS A 22 3.95 1.11 -9.65
C LYS A 22 3.55 2.32 -8.80
N GLU A 23 2.47 3.01 -9.17
CA GLU A 23 1.97 4.16 -8.40
C GLU A 23 1.44 3.75 -7.02
N LEU A 24 0.69 2.64 -6.94
CA LEU A 24 0.19 2.10 -5.67
C LEU A 24 1.33 1.67 -4.75
N ASN A 25 2.38 1.03 -5.29
CA ASN A 25 3.56 0.68 -4.51
C ASN A 25 4.26 1.92 -3.93
N LYS A 26 4.44 2.97 -4.74
CA LYS A 26 5.00 4.25 -4.30
C LYS A 26 4.17 4.88 -3.17
N LEU A 27 2.84 4.90 -3.32
CA LEU A 27 1.94 5.42 -2.29
C LEU A 27 2.05 4.64 -0.98
N CYS A 28 2.16 3.31 -1.04
CA CYS A 28 2.37 2.48 0.17
C CYS A 28 3.67 2.86 0.88
N PHE A 29 4.75 3.08 0.14
CA PHE A 29 6.02 3.55 0.71
C PHE A 29 5.86 4.92 1.39
N GLU A 30 5.31 5.91 0.69
CA GLU A 30 5.12 7.26 1.24
C GLU A 30 4.21 7.29 2.47
N PHE A 31 3.20 6.42 2.56
CA PHE A 31 2.33 6.37 3.73
C PHE A 31 2.97 5.66 4.92
N ASN A 32 3.89 4.74 4.69
CA ASN A 32 4.63 4.06 5.75
C ASN A 32 5.58 4.99 6.50
N GLU A 33 6.06 6.06 5.85
CA GLU A 33 6.89 7.09 6.48
C GLU A 33 6.06 8.07 7.32
N LYS A 34 4.78 8.26 6.97
CA LYS A 34 3.90 9.29 7.55
C LYS A 34 3.13 8.81 8.80
N GLY A 35 3.32 7.58 9.26
CA GLY A 35 2.59 7.09 10.43
C GLY A 35 2.90 5.66 10.87
N PRO A 36 2.24 5.22 11.96
CA PRO A 36 2.51 3.92 12.56
C PRO A 36 1.84 2.76 11.82
N THR A 37 0.74 3.01 11.10
CA THR A 37 0.09 2.02 10.22
C THR A 37 1.00 1.68 9.05
N LYS A 38 1.14 0.40 8.72
CA LYS A 38 1.94 -0.10 7.61
C LYS A 38 1.08 -0.64 6.48
N PHE A 39 1.45 -0.29 5.26
CA PHE A 39 0.85 -0.72 4.01
C PHE A 39 1.84 -1.59 3.25
N GLU A 40 1.41 -2.80 2.92
CA GLU A 40 2.22 -3.80 2.20
C GLU A 40 1.57 -4.04 0.85
N PHE A 41 2.24 -3.62 -0.23
CA PHE A 41 1.74 -3.81 -1.58
C PHE A 41 2.15 -5.18 -2.11
N HIS A 42 1.17 -5.99 -2.49
CA HIS A 42 1.38 -7.30 -3.09
C HIS A 42 1.19 -7.20 -4.59
N LYS A 43 2.29 -7.33 -5.34
CA LYS A 43 2.25 -7.49 -6.79
C LYS A 43 1.97 -8.96 -7.08
N GLU A 44 0.71 -9.36 -7.13
CA GLU A 44 0.37 -10.72 -7.55
C GLU A 44 0.64 -10.87 -9.05
N HIS A 45 1.36 -11.94 -9.41
CA HIS A 45 1.36 -12.45 -10.79
C HIS A 45 0.14 -13.36 -10.91
N PHE A 46 -1.01 -12.79 -11.28
CA PHE A 46 -2.11 -13.57 -11.85
C PHE A 46 -1.96 -13.66 -13.37
#